data_AF-A0A2U3QNT6-F1
#
_entry.id   AF-A0A2U3QNT6-F1
#
_cell.length_a   1.000
_cell.length_b   1.000
_cell.length_c   1.000
_cell.angle_alpha   90.00
_cell.angle_beta   90.00
_cell.angle_gamma   90.00
#
_symmetry.space_group_name_H-M   'P 1'
#
loop_
_entity.id
_entity.type
_entity.pdbx_description
1 polymer ?
#
loop_
_entity_poly.entity_id
_entity_poly.type
_entity_poly.pdbx_seq_one_letter_code
_entity_poly.pdbx_strand_id
1 'polypeptide(L)'
;MISKAVGQKSWQIMNHLFKQNAIQELVKYNKCLLSVTTLLAAANIIAIMATITKEEKWLLIPAIEPDRKMTVSSKNYHDPYLKEWAIFVMKGLFTTSPNEVERQIADMKVVSSDTESLNKFFHDHLQFVKGSNVSSVFFPKKVEVIKDGVLISGTLRY
;
A
#
# COMPACT_ATOMS: atom_id res chain seq x y z
N MET A 1 -67.57 5.22 56.35
CA MET A 1 -67.04 6.05 55.22
C MET A 1 -65.50 6.17 55.22
N ILE A 2 -64.84 6.18 56.38
CA ILE A 2 -63.37 6.38 56.51
C ILE A 2 -62.54 5.20 55.96
N SER A 3 -62.99 3.95 56.13
CA SER A 3 -62.27 2.74 55.67
C SER A 3 -62.09 2.66 54.13
N LYS A 4 -63.08 3.10 53.34
CA LYS A 4 -62.97 3.13 51.86
C LYS A 4 -61.95 4.15 51.35
N ALA A 5 -61.87 5.31 52.00
CA ALA A 5 -60.93 6.38 51.62
C ALA A 5 -59.46 5.99 51.87
N VAL A 6 -59.19 5.25 52.94
CA VAL A 6 -57.85 4.73 53.26
C VAL A 6 -57.42 3.65 52.26
N GLY A 7 -58.34 2.73 51.90
CA GLY A 7 -58.08 1.70 50.89
C GLY A 7 -57.78 2.28 49.50
N GLN A 8 -58.55 3.30 49.08
CA GLN A 8 -58.36 3.95 47.78
C GLN A 8 -57.05 4.76 47.71
N LYS A 9 -56.65 5.41 48.81
CA LYS A 9 -55.36 6.13 48.89
C LYS A 9 -54.17 5.16 48.88
N SER A 10 -54.27 4.04 49.60
CA SER A 10 -53.24 2.98 49.60
C SER A 10 -53.02 2.39 48.21
N TRP A 11 -54.10 2.12 47.47
CA TRP A 11 -54.04 1.57 46.12
C TRP A 11 -53.40 2.52 45.11
N GLN A 12 -53.69 3.82 45.22
CA GLN A 12 -53.07 4.85 44.36
C GLN A 12 -51.55 4.98 44.60
N ILE A 13 -51.11 4.90 45.86
CA ILE A 13 -49.68 4.95 46.23
C ILE A 13 -48.95 3.71 45.68
N MET A 14 -49.54 2.52 45.80
CA MET A 14 -48.96 1.28 45.33
C MET A 14 -48.79 1.26 43.79
N ASN A 15 -49.78 1.77 43.06
CA ASN A 15 -49.70 1.93 41.60
C ASN A 15 -48.65 2.94 41.16
N HIS A 16 -48.46 4.03 41.93
CA HIS A 16 -47.43 5.01 41.64
C HIS A 16 -46.03 4.45 41.88
N LEU A 17 -45.82 3.72 42.97
CA LEU A 17 -44.55 3.04 43.27
C LEU A 17 -44.23 1.97 42.23
N PHE A 18 -45.23 1.20 41.77
CA PHE A 18 -45.05 0.22 40.71
C PHE A 18 -44.64 0.87 39.39
N LYS A 19 -45.27 1.99 39.00
CA LYS A 19 -44.90 2.76 37.81
C LYS A 19 -43.48 3.34 37.93
N GLN A 20 -43.10 3.85 39.10
CA GLN A 20 -41.75 4.38 39.33
C GLN A 20 -40.69 3.28 39.23
N ASN A 21 -40.94 2.10 39.80
CA ASN A 21 -40.04 0.95 39.68
C ASN A 21 -39.89 0.49 38.23
N ALA A 22 -41.00 0.38 37.48
CA ALA A 22 -40.96 0.00 36.07
C ALA A 22 -40.18 1.01 35.21
N ILE A 23 -40.34 2.32 35.47
CA ILE A 23 -39.58 3.36 34.77
C ILE A 23 -38.10 3.28 35.15
N GLN A 24 -37.77 3.00 36.41
CA GLN A 24 -36.38 2.89 36.87
C GLN A 24 -35.67 1.66 36.28
N GLU A 25 -36.36 0.53 36.14
CA GLU A 25 -35.84 -0.65 35.44
C GLU A 25 -35.64 -0.37 33.95
N LEU A 26 -36.59 0.30 33.31
CA LEU A 26 -36.48 0.69 31.90
C LEU A 26 -35.29 1.62 31.65
N VAL A 27 -35.05 2.58 32.53
CA VAL A 27 -33.89 3.48 32.45
C VAL A 27 -32.57 2.74 32.67
N LYS A 28 -32.52 1.78 33.60
CA LYS A 28 -31.34 0.91 33.80
C LYS A 28 -31.06 0.06 32.56
N TYR A 29 -32.10 -0.55 31.99
CA TYR A 29 -32.00 -1.36 30.78
C TYR A 29 -31.49 -0.53 29.60
N ASN A 30 -32.06 0.67 29.37
CA ASN A 30 -31.63 1.56 28.30
C ASN A 30 -30.19 2.03 28.47
N LYS A 31 -29.73 2.31 29.70
CA LYS A 31 -28.32 2.64 29.98
C LYS A 31 -27.37 1.47 29.70
N CYS A 32 -27.77 0.25 30.07
CA CYS A 32 -27.00 -0.97 29.77
C CYS A 32 -26.91 -1.19 28.26
N LEU A 33 -28.05 -1.08 27.55
CA LEU A 33 -28.12 -1.24 26.10
C LEU A 33 -27.29 -0.18 25.36
N LEU A 34 -27.33 1.08 25.82
CA LEU A 34 -26.46 2.15 25.29
C LEU A 34 -24.98 1.78 25.47
N SER A 35 -24.59 1.34 26.68
CA SER A 35 -23.21 0.94 26.97
C SER A 35 -22.72 -0.22 26.08
N VAL A 36 -23.53 -1.26 25.91
CA VAL A 36 -23.20 -2.41 25.06
C VAL A 36 -23.07 -1.97 23.60
N THR A 37 -23.96 -1.10 23.14
CA THR A 37 -23.93 -0.58 21.76
C THR A 37 -22.69 0.27 21.50
N THR A 38 -22.31 1.13 22.45
CA THR A 38 -21.09 1.94 22.35
C THR A 38 -19.83 1.08 22.33
N LEU A 39 -19.76 0.03 23.17
CA LEU A 39 -18.64 -0.91 23.17
C LEU A 39 -18.54 -1.68 21.85
N LEU A 40 -19.67 -2.14 21.31
CA LEU A 40 -19.70 -2.83 20.03
C LEU A 40 -19.25 -1.91 18.88
N ALA A 41 -19.71 -0.65 18.87
CA ALA A 41 -19.28 0.34 17.89
C ALA A 41 -17.76 0.59 17.97
N ALA A 42 -17.21 0.75 19.17
CA ALA A 42 -15.77 0.92 19.38
C ALA A 42 -14.97 -0.29 18.89
N ALA A 43 -15.42 -1.51 19.20
CA ALA A 43 -14.79 -2.74 18.74
C ALA A 43 -14.79 -2.86 17.21
N ASN A 44 -15.90 -2.50 16.56
CA ASN A 44 -15.99 -2.50 15.10
C ASN A 44 -15.06 -1.47 14.46
N ILE A 45 -14.94 -0.27 15.03
CA ILE A 45 -14.00 0.75 14.54
C ILE A 45 -12.55 0.24 14.66
N ILE A 46 -12.19 -0.37 15.79
CA ILE A 46 -10.87 -0.97 15.99
C ILE A 46 -10.61 -2.09 14.98
N ALA A 47 -11.59 -2.96 14.74
CA ALA A 47 -11.49 -4.04 13.76
C ALA A 47 -11.28 -3.50 12.34
N ILE A 48 -12.01 -2.45 11.94
CA ILE A 48 -11.85 -1.78 10.64
C ILE A 48 -10.46 -1.12 10.53
N MET A 49 -9.99 -0.46 11.59
CA MET A 49 -8.62 0.08 11.59
C MET A 49 -7.57 -1.03 11.46
N ALA A 50 -7.75 -2.16 12.13
CA ALA A 50 -6.84 -3.30 12.08
C ALA A 50 -6.83 -3.99 10.69
N THR A 51 -7.97 -4.02 9.99
CA THR A 51 -8.03 -4.56 8.62
C THR A 51 -7.42 -3.60 7.60
N ILE A 52 -7.63 -2.29 7.74
CA ILE A 52 -7.04 -1.27 6.85
C ILE A 52 -5.51 -1.14 7.06
N THR A 53 -5.02 -1.36 8.28
CA THR A 53 -3.58 -1.28 8.59
C THR A 53 -2.80 -2.54 8.22
N LYS A 54 -3.47 -3.67 7.98
CA LYS A 54 -2.81 -4.85 7.41
C LYS A 54 -2.47 -4.57 5.95
N GLU A 55 -1.19 -4.33 5.69
CA GLU A 55 -0.70 -4.23 4.33
C GLU A 55 -0.81 -5.58 3.63
N GLU A 56 -1.47 -5.59 2.47
CA GLU A 56 -1.46 -6.75 1.59
C GLU A 56 -0.07 -6.91 0.98
N LYS A 57 0.67 -7.91 1.47
CA LYS A 57 1.99 -8.27 0.96
C LYS A 57 1.82 -9.43 -0.02
N TRP A 58 1.78 -9.11 -1.30
CA TRP A 58 1.77 -10.08 -2.39
C TRP A 58 3.21 -10.58 -2.61
N LEU A 59 3.41 -11.89 -2.69
CA LEU A 59 4.71 -12.50 -2.98
C LEU A 59 4.67 -13.06 -4.41
N LEU A 60 5.34 -12.40 -5.34
CA LEU A 60 5.53 -12.90 -6.69
C LEU A 60 6.71 -13.87 -6.69
N ILE A 61 6.47 -15.10 -7.14
CA ILE A 61 7.49 -16.12 -7.37
C ILE A 61 7.56 -16.34 -8.87
N PRO A 62 8.59 -15.83 -9.57
CA PRO A 62 8.78 -16.08 -10.99
C PRO A 62 8.97 -17.58 -11.23
N ALA A 63 8.23 -18.16 -12.18
CA ALA A 63 8.32 -19.59 -12.49
C ALA A 63 9.71 -20.03 -13.00
N ILE A 64 10.49 -19.09 -13.56
CA ILE A 64 11.82 -19.32 -14.13
C ILE A 64 12.92 -19.25 -13.05
N GLU A 65 12.68 -18.55 -11.94
CA GLU A 65 13.65 -18.34 -10.84
C GLU A 65 12.92 -18.38 -9.48
N PRO A 66 12.59 -19.58 -8.93
CA PRO A 66 11.77 -19.71 -7.73
C PRO A 66 12.42 -19.18 -6.44
N ASP A 67 13.75 -19.08 -6.42
CA ASP A 67 14.49 -18.46 -5.32
C ASP A 67 14.34 -16.93 -5.29
N ARG A 68 13.89 -16.33 -6.41
CA ARG A 68 13.77 -14.89 -6.58
C ARG A 68 12.38 -14.40 -6.17
N LYS A 69 12.12 -14.47 -4.87
CA LYS A 69 10.87 -14.00 -4.26
C LYS A 69 10.80 -12.48 -4.27
N MET A 70 9.80 -11.92 -4.94
CA MET A 70 9.58 -10.48 -4.99
C MET A 70 8.35 -10.12 -4.16
N THR A 71 8.53 -9.30 -3.13
CA THR A 71 7.41 -8.77 -2.34
C THR A 71 6.84 -7.53 -3.01
N VAL A 72 5.53 -7.44 -3.11
CA VAL A 72 4.76 -6.30 -3.64
C VAL A 72 3.75 -5.89 -2.58
N SER A 73 3.72 -4.61 -2.19
CA SER A 73 2.80 -4.03 -1.20
C SER A 73 2.05 -2.88 -1.87
N SER A 74 0.81 -2.67 -1.46
CA SER A 74 -0.09 -1.66 -2.04
C SER A 74 0.33 -0.21 -1.79
N LYS A 75 1.26 0.04 -0.86
CA LYS A 75 1.64 1.40 -0.46
C LYS A 75 2.98 1.91 -1.00
N ASN A 76 3.90 1.03 -1.41
CA ASN A 76 5.22 1.43 -1.89
C ASN A 76 5.81 0.39 -2.85
N TYR A 77 6.57 0.86 -3.85
CA TYR A 77 7.49 0.00 -4.59
C TYR A 77 8.57 -0.48 -3.61
N HIS A 78 8.75 -1.80 -3.48
CA HIS A 78 9.76 -2.32 -2.57
C HIS A 78 11.18 -2.13 -3.12
N ASP A 79 12.13 -1.87 -2.23
CA ASP A 79 13.55 -1.72 -2.58
C ASP A 79 14.09 -2.83 -3.50
N PRO A 80 13.82 -4.13 -3.29
CA PRO A 80 14.32 -5.17 -4.18
C PRO A 80 13.75 -5.03 -5.60
N TYR A 81 12.48 -4.67 -5.75
CA TYR A 81 11.90 -4.45 -7.07
C TYR A 81 12.58 -3.29 -7.79
N LEU A 82 12.74 -2.15 -7.11
CA LEU A 82 13.39 -0.97 -7.68
C LEU A 82 14.85 -1.26 -8.07
N LYS A 83 15.58 -2.02 -7.25
CA LYS A 83 16.94 -2.45 -7.56
C LYS A 83 16.99 -3.30 -8.82
N GLU A 84 16.13 -4.31 -8.92
CA GLU A 84 16.09 -5.22 -10.06
C GLU A 84 15.65 -4.52 -11.35
N TRP A 85 14.61 -3.69 -11.27
CA TRP A 85 14.15 -2.87 -12.39
C TRP A 85 15.26 -1.94 -12.90
N ALA A 86 15.96 -1.26 -11.99
CA ALA A 86 17.04 -0.37 -12.37
C ALA A 86 18.22 -1.15 -13.00
N ILE A 87 18.56 -2.34 -12.48
CA ILE A 87 19.58 -3.21 -13.10
C ILE A 87 19.17 -3.60 -14.51
N PHE A 88 17.90 -3.98 -14.71
CA PHE A 88 17.36 -4.34 -16.01
C PHE A 88 17.46 -3.18 -17.00
N VAL A 89 17.04 -1.98 -16.60
CA VAL A 89 17.13 -0.76 -17.43
C VAL A 89 18.58 -0.45 -17.81
N MET A 90 19.50 -0.44 -16.83
CA MET A 90 20.91 -0.15 -17.09
C MET A 90 21.56 -1.19 -18.00
N LYS A 91 21.24 -2.47 -17.82
CA LYS A 91 21.73 -3.52 -18.73
C LYS A 91 21.15 -3.36 -20.13
N GLY A 92 19.85 -3.10 -20.27
CA GLY A 92 19.21 -2.92 -21.57
C GLY A 92 19.76 -1.73 -22.35
N LEU A 93 20.20 -0.67 -21.66
CA LEU A 93 20.74 0.53 -22.29
C LEU A 93 22.22 0.42 -22.65
N PHE A 94 23.02 -0.16 -21.75
CA PHE A 94 24.48 -0.16 -21.83
C PHE A 94 25.10 -1.53 -22.19
N THR A 95 24.27 -2.54 -22.43
CA THR A 95 24.67 -3.83 -23.01
C THR A 95 24.11 -3.93 -24.41
N THR A 96 24.79 -3.26 -25.35
CA THR A 96 24.25 -3.02 -26.69
C THR A 96 25.31 -3.21 -27.79
N SER A 97 24.85 -3.41 -29.01
CA SER A 97 25.68 -3.44 -30.21
C SER A 97 25.17 -2.41 -31.23
N PRO A 98 25.98 -2.02 -32.23
CA PRO A 98 25.57 -1.08 -33.27
C PRO A 98 24.29 -1.47 -34.02
N ASN A 99 24.00 -2.78 -34.11
CA ASN A 99 22.82 -3.30 -34.79
C ASN A 99 21.55 -3.26 -33.92
N GLU A 100 21.69 -3.32 -32.59
CA GLU A 100 20.56 -3.47 -31.66
C GLU A 100 20.19 -2.15 -30.97
N VAL A 101 21.12 -1.19 -30.90
CA VAL A 101 20.97 0.04 -30.09
C VAL A 101 19.73 0.87 -30.46
N GLU A 102 19.36 0.91 -31.75
CA GLU A 102 18.15 1.63 -32.20
C GLU A 102 16.88 1.02 -31.63
N ARG A 103 16.76 -0.32 -31.70
CA ARG A 103 15.61 -1.04 -31.17
C ARG A 103 15.54 -0.89 -29.66
N GLN A 104 16.67 -1.06 -28.97
CA GLN A 104 16.73 -0.94 -27.51
C GLN A 104 16.34 0.47 -27.03
N ILE A 105 16.78 1.52 -27.73
CA ILE A 105 16.36 2.90 -27.42
C ILE A 105 14.87 3.09 -27.69
N ALA A 106 14.34 2.55 -28.78
CA ALA A 106 12.90 2.64 -29.08
C ALA A 106 12.06 1.96 -27.99
N ASP A 107 12.45 0.75 -27.57
CA ASP A 107 11.80 0.02 -26.49
C ASP A 107 11.90 0.79 -25.16
N MET A 108 13.05 1.42 -24.87
CA MET A 108 13.25 2.24 -23.67
C MET A 108 12.38 3.50 -23.68
N LYS A 109 12.19 4.12 -24.84
CA LYS A 109 11.34 5.32 -24.99
C LYS A 109 9.89 5.04 -24.60
N VAL A 110 9.37 3.84 -24.87
CA VAL A 110 8.01 3.43 -24.50
C VAL A 110 7.78 3.45 -22.98
N VAL A 111 8.81 3.13 -22.20
CA VAL A 111 8.72 3.00 -20.73
C VAL A 111 9.30 4.21 -19.98
N SER A 112 9.77 5.22 -20.71
CA SER A 112 10.41 6.41 -20.14
C SER A 112 9.59 7.68 -20.36
N SER A 113 9.79 8.69 -19.51
CA SER A 113 9.17 10.00 -19.71
C SER A 113 9.79 10.75 -20.87
N ASP A 114 8.96 11.39 -21.70
CA ASP A 114 9.39 12.21 -22.82
C ASP A 114 9.96 13.54 -22.32
N THR A 115 11.27 13.58 -22.08
CA THR A 115 11.98 14.78 -21.63
C THR A 115 13.10 15.13 -22.60
N GLU A 116 13.37 16.42 -22.79
CA GLU A 116 14.40 16.90 -23.72
C GLU A 116 15.79 16.37 -23.36
N SER A 117 16.13 16.34 -22.06
CA SER A 117 17.41 15.82 -21.57
C SER A 117 17.58 14.33 -21.88
N LEU A 118 16.53 13.53 -21.69
CA LEU A 118 16.58 12.10 -21.98
C LEU A 118 16.64 11.82 -23.49
N ASN A 119 15.89 12.58 -24.29
CA ASN A 119 15.95 12.48 -25.75
C ASN A 119 17.33 12.82 -26.29
N LYS A 120 17.96 13.87 -25.75
CA LYS A 120 19.34 14.22 -26.08
C LYS A 120 20.31 13.10 -25.70
N PHE A 121 20.19 12.55 -24.50
CA PHE A 121 20.99 11.41 -24.07
C PHE A 121 20.87 10.22 -25.02
N PHE A 122 19.65 9.84 -25.42
CA PHE A 122 19.44 8.73 -26.35
C PHE A 122 20.06 9.02 -27.73
N HIS A 123 19.97 10.26 -28.21
CA HIS A 123 20.59 10.66 -29.46
C HIS A 123 22.12 10.53 -29.41
N ASP A 124 22.73 11.06 -28.35
CA ASP A 124 24.18 11.04 -28.16
C ASP A 124 24.69 9.59 -27.98
N HIS A 125 23.97 8.76 -27.22
CA HIS A 125 24.30 7.34 -27.03
C HIS A 125 24.22 6.55 -28.33
N LEU A 126 23.18 6.76 -29.13
CA LEU A 126 23.02 6.12 -30.44
C LEU A 126 24.15 6.51 -31.39
N GLN A 127 24.48 7.80 -31.45
CA GLN A 127 25.59 8.30 -32.26
C GLN A 127 26.93 7.71 -31.81
N PHE A 128 27.17 7.60 -30.51
CA PHE A 128 28.39 7.03 -29.97
C PHE A 128 28.53 5.54 -30.35
N VAL A 129 27.51 4.72 -30.11
CA VAL A 129 27.56 3.27 -30.36
C VAL A 129 27.67 2.98 -31.85
N LYS A 130 26.83 3.61 -32.70
CA LYS A 130 26.89 3.41 -34.16
C LYS A 130 28.13 4.03 -34.79
N GLY A 131 28.47 5.26 -34.40
CA GLY A 131 29.61 6.00 -34.96
C GLY A 131 30.95 5.38 -34.60
N SER A 132 31.07 4.80 -33.41
CA SER A 132 32.30 4.11 -32.97
C SER A 132 32.35 2.65 -33.42
N ASN A 133 31.23 2.07 -33.89
CA ASN A 133 31.09 0.65 -34.20
C ASN A 133 31.52 -0.27 -33.03
N VAL A 134 31.23 0.14 -31.80
CA VAL A 134 31.64 -0.53 -30.57
C VAL A 134 30.45 -1.25 -29.96
N SER A 135 30.67 -2.47 -29.47
CA SER A 135 29.69 -3.18 -28.64
C SER A 135 30.03 -2.93 -27.17
N SER A 136 29.02 -2.75 -26.34
CA SER A 136 29.24 -2.48 -24.91
C SER A 136 28.55 -3.51 -24.04
N VAL A 137 29.12 -3.74 -22.85
CA VAL A 137 28.54 -4.58 -21.81
C VAL A 137 28.68 -3.88 -20.46
N PHE A 138 27.56 -3.77 -19.74
CA PHE A 138 27.52 -3.17 -18.41
C PHE A 138 27.44 -4.21 -17.29
N PHE A 139 28.41 -4.14 -16.38
CA PHE A 139 28.48 -4.99 -15.19
C PHE A 139 28.10 -4.19 -13.94
N PRO A 140 26.87 -4.33 -13.42
CA PRO A 140 26.47 -3.67 -12.18
C PRO A 140 27.28 -4.23 -11.00
N LYS A 141 27.73 -3.35 -10.10
CA LYS A 141 28.48 -3.69 -8.89
C LYS A 141 27.72 -3.37 -7.61
N LYS A 142 27.11 -2.18 -7.55
CA LYS A 142 26.42 -1.68 -6.36
C LYS A 142 25.12 -1.00 -6.77
N VAL A 143 24.04 -1.28 -6.04
CA VAL A 143 22.73 -0.68 -6.26
C VAL A 143 22.15 -0.21 -4.93
N GLU A 144 21.89 1.09 -4.84
CA GLU A 144 21.36 1.75 -3.65
C GLU A 144 20.07 2.49 -3.99
N VAL A 145 19.03 2.27 -3.19
CA VAL A 145 17.79 3.05 -3.29
C VAL A 145 18.01 4.32 -2.46
N ILE A 146 17.88 5.46 -3.11
CA ILE A 146 17.98 6.79 -2.50
C ILE A 146 16.59 7.43 -2.47
N LYS A 147 16.45 8.54 -1.75
CA LYS A 147 15.15 9.19 -1.52
C LYS A 147 14.36 9.47 -2.81
N ASP A 148 15.06 9.86 -3.89
CA ASP A 148 14.47 10.28 -5.16
C ASP A 148 14.80 9.34 -6.33
N GLY A 149 15.24 8.11 -6.08
CA GLY A 149 15.54 7.16 -7.15
C GLY A 149 16.45 5.99 -6.78
N VAL A 150 17.09 5.40 -7.80
CA VAL A 150 18.01 4.27 -7.63
C VAL A 150 19.36 4.65 -8.22
N LEU A 151 20.40 4.59 -7.39
CA LEU A 151 21.78 4.79 -7.81
C LEU A 151 22.42 3.44 -8.15
N ILE A 152 22.89 3.30 -9.38
CA ILE A 152 23.62 2.12 -9.84
C ILE A 152 25.06 2.51 -10.17
N SER A 153 26.00 1.80 -9.57
CA SER A 153 27.42 1.85 -9.92
C SER A 153 27.84 0.53 -10.54
N GLY A 154 28.65 0.59 -11.60
CA GLY A 154 29.10 -0.57 -12.33
C GLY A 154 30.34 -0.29 -13.16
N THR A 155 30.72 -1.27 -13.98
CA THR A 155 31.82 -1.15 -14.93
C THR A 155 31.28 -1.36 -16.33
N LEU A 156 31.56 -0.40 -17.21
CA LEU A 156 31.25 -0.49 -18.62
C LEU A 156 32.47 -1.01 -19.38
N ARG A 157 32.28 -1.98 -20.26
CA ARG A 157 33.30 -2.49 -21.17
C ARG A 157 32.85 -2.27 -22.61
N TYR A 158 33.82 -2.04 -23.49
CA TYR A 158 33.70 -1.75 -24.91
C TYR A 158 34.52 -2.75 -25.72
#